data_AF-A0A2N5KE95-F1
#
_entry.id   AF-A0A2N5KE95-F1
#
_cell.length_a   1.000
_cell.length_b   1.000
_cell.length_c   1.000
_cell.angle_alpha   90.00
_cell.angle_beta   90.00
_cell.angle_gamma   90.00
#
_symmetry.space_group_name_H-M   'P 1'
#
loop_
_entity.id
_entity.type
_entity.pdbx_description
1 polymer ?
#
loop_
_entity_poly.entity_id
_entity_poly.type
_entity_poly.pdbx_seq_one_letter_code
_entity_poly.pdbx_strand_id
1 'polypeptide(L)'
;MGSRSTTSDQLISLPDGGGAIQGIGEKFATDLHTGTGNFSVPINLPPGRNGFHPQLSLSYSTGHGNGLFGLGWSLSIPGVSRKTSRGVPQYRDRDVALKNQDTFILSGAEDLVPVEDDENGLFTRYQPRTEGLFARIRHHHNTKNKDNYWEVCSKDGLISEYGTPGKAGTDDATIADPNPDLHHRIFAWKLTQTRDPFGNLILYDYDQRDTGSAGPHRWD
;
A
#
# COMPACT_ATOMS: atom_id res chain seq x y z
N MET A 1 8.93 -43.14 7.24
CA MET A 1 9.93 -42.40 6.43
C MET A 1 10.08 -41.02 7.05
N GLY A 2 11.22 -40.74 7.68
CA GLY A 2 11.44 -39.51 8.44
C GLY A 2 11.80 -38.35 7.53
N SER A 3 11.01 -37.27 7.59
CA SER A 3 11.34 -35.97 7.04
C SER A 3 12.59 -35.44 7.76
N ARG A 4 13.75 -35.44 7.09
CA ARG A 4 14.90 -34.67 7.55
C ARG A 4 14.56 -33.19 7.36
N SER A 5 14.36 -32.48 8.46
CA SER A 5 14.39 -31.02 8.46
C SER A 5 15.75 -30.57 7.94
N THR A 6 15.79 -29.93 6.78
CA THR A 6 16.98 -29.27 6.25
C THR A 6 17.18 -27.96 6.99
N THR A 7 17.65 -28.03 8.23
CA THR A 7 18.29 -26.88 8.87
C THR A 7 19.64 -26.73 8.19
N SER A 8 19.79 -25.72 7.34
CA SER A 8 21.08 -25.37 6.75
C SER A 8 22.08 -25.15 7.88
N ASP A 9 23.13 -25.96 7.94
CA ASP A 9 24.26 -25.70 8.83
C ASP A 9 24.76 -24.28 8.54
N GLN A 10 24.72 -23.38 9.52
CA GLN A 10 25.19 -22.01 9.37
C GLN A 10 26.72 -22.02 9.27
N LEU A 11 27.23 -22.40 8.11
CA LEU A 11 28.63 -22.28 7.75
C LEU A 11 28.94 -20.81 7.48
N ILE A 12 29.60 -20.17 8.45
CA ILE A 12 30.25 -18.88 8.22
C ILE A 12 31.35 -19.11 7.18
N SER A 13 31.12 -18.61 5.98
CA SER A 13 32.05 -18.70 4.86
C SER A 13 32.27 -17.31 4.28
N LEU A 14 33.47 -17.10 3.72
CA LEU A 14 33.72 -15.91 2.92
C LEU A 14 32.94 -16.05 1.60
N PRO A 15 32.43 -14.95 1.03
CA PRO A 15 31.81 -15.00 -0.29
C PRO A 15 32.84 -15.47 -1.31
N ASP A 16 32.45 -16.45 -2.14
CA ASP A 16 33.26 -16.84 -3.29
C ASP A 16 33.38 -15.67 -4.27
N GLY A 17 34.60 -15.43 -4.75
CA GLY A 17 34.91 -14.31 -5.64
C GLY A 17 34.14 -14.35 -6.97
N GLY A 18 33.88 -13.17 -7.52
CA GLY A 18 33.03 -12.95 -8.70
C GLY A 18 33.62 -13.35 -10.06
N GLY A 19 32.80 -13.17 -11.10
CA GLY A 19 33.15 -13.44 -12.50
C GLY A 19 32.04 -13.12 -13.52
N ALA A 20 30.78 -13.06 -13.07
CA ALA A 20 29.66 -12.63 -13.89
C ALA A 20 29.32 -11.14 -13.64
N ILE A 21 29.21 -10.36 -14.72
CA ILE A 21 28.58 -9.04 -14.69
C ILE A 21 27.08 -9.26 -14.86
N GLN A 22 26.29 -8.91 -13.85
CA GLN A 22 24.83 -8.97 -13.90
C GLN A 22 24.25 -7.54 -13.97
N GLY A 23 23.09 -7.39 -14.60
CA GLY A 23 22.32 -6.15 -14.59
C GLY A 23 21.75 -5.85 -13.21
N ILE A 24 20.85 -4.87 -13.13
CA ILE A 24 20.21 -4.47 -11.87
C ILE A 24 19.00 -5.35 -11.51
N GLY A 25 18.78 -6.42 -12.28
CA GLY A 25 17.63 -7.31 -12.12
C GLY A 25 16.39 -6.84 -12.87
N GLU A 26 16.58 -5.95 -13.84
CA GLU A 26 15.53 -5.40 -14.68
C GLU A 26 14.82 -6.48 -15.50
N LYS A 27 13.49 -6.35 -15.60
CA LYS A 27 12.66 -7.29 -16.37
C LYS A 27 11.73 -6.52 -17.28
N PHE A 28 11.72 -6.91 -18.55
CA PHE A 28 10.71 -6.50 -19.52
C PHE A 28 9.68 -7.61 -19.68
N ALA A 29 8.40 -7.25 -19.65
CA ALA A 29 7.30 -8.17 -19.90
C ALA A 29 6.19 -7.46 -20.69
N THR A 30 5.59 -8.17 -21.63
CA THR A 30 4.40 -7.70 -22.35
C THR A 30 3.14 -8.28 -21.71
N ASP A 31 2.13 -7.45 -21.44
CA ASP A 31 0.81 -7.94 -21.07
C ASP A 31 0.07 -8.42 -22.32
N LEU A 32 -0.20 -9.72 -22.39
CA LEU A 32 -0.83 -10.36 -23.55
C LEU A 32 -2.32 -10.03 -23.71
N HIS A 33 -2.98 -9.57 -22.64
CA HIS A 33 -4.41 -9.21 -22.70
C HIS A 33 -4.62 -7.75 -23.07
N THR A 34 -3.73 -6.86 -22.63
CA THR A 34 -3.85 -5.41 -22.86
C THR A 34 -2.93 -4.90 -23.97
N GLY A 35 -1.92 -5.68 -24.39
CA GLY A 35 -0.91 -5.26 -25.35
C GLY A 35 0.08 -4.23 -24.81
N THR A 36 0.08 -3.99 -23.49
CA THR A 36 0.95 -2.99 -22.86
C THR A 36 2.36 -3.51 -22.64
N GLY A 37 3.34 -2.62 -22.80
CA GLY A 37 4.74 -2.90 -22.48
C GLY A 37 5.02 -2.54 -21.03
N ASN A 38 5.42 -3.52 -20.23
CA ASN A 38 5.74 -3.34 -18.83
C ASN A 38 7.24 -3.54 -18.59
N PHE A 39 7.83 -2.71 -17.74
CA PHE A 39 9.24 -2.81 -17.37
C PHE A 39 9.37 -2.58 -15.86
N SER A 40 10.15 -3.41 -15.17
CA SER A 40 10.32 -3.32 -13.72
C SER A 40 11.79 -3.31 -13.36
N VAL A 41 12.17 -2.34 -12.52
CA VAL A 41 13.52 -2.21 -11.96
C VAL A 41 13.40 -2.36 -10.44
N PRO A 42 13.88 -3.48 -9.86
CA PRO A 42 13.84 -3.67 -8.41
C PRO A 42 14.82 -2.70 -7.72
N ILE A 43 14.41 -2.16 -6.57
CA ILE A 43 15.30 -1.41 -5.69
C ILE A 43 15.87 -2.40 -4.69
N ASN A 44 17.11 -2.82 -4.93
CA ASN A 44 17.78 -3.80 -4.08
C ASN A 44 18.19 -3.15 -2.76
N LEU A 45 17.54 -3.57 -1.68
CA LEU A 45 17.87 -3.17 -0.32
C LEU A 45 18.68 -4.28 0.36
N PRO A 46 19.59 -3.93 1.29
CA PRO A 46 20.24 -4.94 2.11
C PRO A 46 19.20 -5.83 2.82
N PRO A 47 19.46 -7.15 2.94
CA PRO A 47 18.52 -8.03 3.63
C PRO A 47 18.39 -7.59 5.09
N GLY A 48 17.16 -7.34 5.52
CA GLY A 48 16.85 -7.10 6.92
C GLY A 48 16.94 -8.38 7.75
N ARG A 49 16.65 -8.26 9.05
CA ARG A 49 16.63 -9.41 9.96
C ARG A 49 15.64 -10.45 9.42
N ASN A 50 16.07 -11.71 9.35
CA ASN A 50 15.27 -12.80 8.81
C ASN A 50 14.78 -12.57 7.35
N GLY A 51 15.51 -11.76 6.57
CA GLY A 51 15.09 -11.39 5.21
C GLY A 51 13.88 -10.44 5.17
N PHE A 52 13.46 -9.88 6.30
CA PHE A 52 12.37 -8.92 6.36
C PHE A 52 12.85 -7.53 5.99
N HIS A 53 12.57 -7.11 4.77
CA HIS A 53 12.91 -5.79 4.23
C HIS A 53 11.82 -5.31 3.28
N PRO A 54 11.75 -3.99 2.98
CA PRO A 54 10.79 -3.49 2.01
C PRO A 54 11.07 -4.08 0.63
N GLN A 55 10.00 -4.40 -0.10
CA GLN A 55 10.07 -4.79 -1.50
C GLN A 55 9.60 -3.63 -2.36
N LEU A 56 10.54 -2.86 -2.89
CA LEU A 56 10.27 -1.70 -3.73
C LEU A 56 10.75 -1.96 -5.16
N SER A 57 9.95 -1.53 -6.12
CA SER A 57 10.33 -1.57 -7.53
C SER A 57 9.83 -0.33 -8.25
N LEU A 58 10.63 0.16 -9.18
CA LEU A 58 10.20 1.17 -10.13
C LEU A 58 9.55 0.42 -11.31
N SER A 59 8.24 0.62 -11.47
CA SER A 59 7.41 -0.05 -12.46
C SER A 59 7.00 0.93 -13.55
N TYR A 60 7.28 0.57 -14.79
CA TYR A 60 6.87 1.25 -16.01
C TYR A 60 5.75 0.48 -16.70
N SER A 61 4.74 1.19 -17.18
CA SER A 61 3.80 0.68 -18.17
C SER A 61 3.50 1.74 -19.21
N THR A 62 3.42 1.34 -20.48
CA THR A 62 2.98 2.22 -21.57
C THR A 62 1.55 2.72 -21.39
N GLY A 63 0.73 2.06 -20.57
CA GLY A 63 -0.63 2.46 -20.25
C GLY A 63 -0.76 3.42 -19.06
N HIS A 64 0.33 3.68 -18.31
CA HIS A 64 0.29 4.57 -17.17
C HIS A 64 0.46 6.04 -17.57
N GLY A 65 -0.23 6.90 -16.82
CA GLY A 65 -0.13 8.35 -16.97
C GLY A 65 1.17 8.93 -16.39
N ASN A 66 1.16 10.25 -16.20
CA ASN A 66 2.29 10.94 -15.57
C ASN A 66 2.28 10.75 -14.06
N GLY A 67 3.48 10.62 -13.46
CA GLY A 67 3.66 10.46 -12.02
C GLY A 67 4.95 11.12 -11.54
N LEU A 68 5.29 10.91 -10.26
CA LEU A 68 6.47 11.50 -9.61
C LEU A 68 7.80 11.10 -10.28
N PHE A 69 7.82 9.95 -10.94
CA PHE A 69 9.01 9.40 -11.59
C PHE A 69 8.99 9.58 -13.12
N GLY A 70 8.10 10.43 -13.63
CA GLY A 70 7.89 10.68 -15.05
C GLY A 70 6.77 9.86 -15.67
N LEU A 71 6.58 10.05 -16.98
CA LEU A 71 5.51 9.43 -17.74
C LEU A 71 5.66 7.90 -17.77
N GLY A 72 4.59 7.19 -17.43
CA GLY A 72 4.54 5.73 -17.45
C GLY A 72 5.20 5.05 -16.25
N TRP A 73 5.98 5.79 -15.45
CA TRP A 73 6.72 5.28 -14.30
C TRP A 73 5.99 5.50 -12.98
N SER A 74 6.10 4.52 -12.09
CA SER A 74 5.53 4.55 -10.75
C SER A 74 6.38 3.74 -9.77
N LEU A 75 6.38 4.13 -8.50
CA LEU A 75 6.97 3.33 -7.44
C LEU A 75 5.89 2.40 -6.87
N SER A 76 6.19 1.11 -6.78
CA SER A 76 5.25 0.08 -6.35
C SER A 76 5.05 0.06 -4.82
N ILE A 77 4.41 1.10 -4.28
CA ILE A 77 4.02 1.15 -2.86
C ILE A 77 2.53 0.78 -2.76
N PRO A 78 2.16 -0.24 -1.98
CA PRO A 78 0.76 -0.58 -1.80
C PRO A 78 0.03 0.51 -1.02
N GLY A 79 -1.24 0.69 -1.33
CA GLY A 79 -2.13 1.64 -0.68
C GLY A 79 -3.59 1.21 -0.78
N VAL A 80 -4.43 1.86 0.02
CA VAL A 80 -5.88 1.79 -0.10
C VAL A 80 -6.38 3.11 -0.69
N SER A 81 -7.30 3.06 -1.65
CA SER A 81 -7.86 4.26 -2.27
C SER A 81 -9.34 4.10 -2.57
N ARG A 82 -10.05 5.22 -2.71
CA ARG A 82 -11.43 5.21 -3.18
C ARG A 82 -11.51 4.97 -4.68
N LYS A 83 -12.47 4.16 -5.10
CA LYS A 83 -12.74 3.86 -6.51
C LYS A 83 -13.33 5.08 -7.22
N THR A 84 -12.71 5.49 -8.33
CA THR A 84 -13.17 6.60 -9.17
C THR A 84 -13.76 6.16 -10.51
N SER A 85 -13.64 4.88 -10.86
CA SER A 85 -14.04 4.38 -12.19
C SER A 85 -15.55 4.37 -12.44
N ARG A 86 -16.38 4.61 -11.40
CA ARG A 86 -17.85 4.64 -11.48
C ARG A 86 -18.45 5.97 -11.00
N GLY A 87 -17.63 7.01 -10.88
CA GLY A 87 -18.06 8.32 -10.41
C GLY A 87 -17.09 8.93 -9.41
N VAL A 88 -17.37 10.16 -9.02
CA VAL A 88 -16.59 10.89 -8.02
C VAL A 88 -16.99 10.42 -6.62
N PRO A 89 -16.02 10.12 -5.72
CA PRO A 89 -16.30 9.76 -4.34
C PRO A 89 -17.12 10.85 -3.62
N GLN A 90 -18.12 10.43 -2.85
CA GLN A 90 -19.01 11.35 -2.11
C GLN A 90 -18.60 11.53 -0.65
N TYR A 91 -17.72 10.67 -0.13
CA TYR A 91 -17.22 10.67 1.25
C TYR A 91 -18.34 10.53 2.29
N ARG A 92 -19.35 9.70 1.98
CA ARG A 92 -20.55 9.47 2.80
C ARG A 92 -20.57 8.07 3.43
N ASP A 93 -19.41 7.57 3.85
CA ASP A 93 -19.27 6.18 4.30
C ASP A 93 -19.95 5.90 5.65
N ARG A 94 -20.17 6.95 6.45
CA ARG A 94 -20.73 6.83 7.81
C ARG A 94 -22.25 6.75 7.86
N ASP A 95 -22.93 6.90 6.73
CA ASP A 95 -24.38 6.86 6.69
C ASP A 95 -24.84 5.47 6.23
N VAL A 96 -25.13 4.61 7.21
CA VAL A 96 -25.59 3.23 6.98
C VAL A 96 -26.94 3.20 6.25
N ALA A 97 -27.72 4.29 6.29
CA ALA A 97 -29.00 4.39 5.58
C ALA A 97 -28.81 4.70 4.09
N LEU A 98 -27.63 5.17 3.67
CA LEU A 98 -27.34 5.49 2.28
C LEU A 98 -26.75 4.28 1.55
N LYS A 99 -27.46 3.81 0.52
CA LYS A 99 -26.97 2.79 -0.42
C LYS A 99 -25.77 3.24 -1.27
N ASN A 100 -25.30 4.47 -1.10
CA ASN A 100 -24.29 5.12 -1.94
C ASN A 100 -22.98 5.35 -1.16
N GLN A 101 -22.52 4.37 -0.40
CA GLN A 101 -21.18 4.40 0.20
C GLN A 101 -20.12 4.29 -0.89
N ASP A 102 -18.98 4.94 -0.70
CA ASP A 102 -17.89 4.83 -1.65
C ASP A 102 -17.28 3.41 -1.56
N THR A 103 -16.80 2.92 -2.70
CA THR A 103 -16.08 1.65 -2.76
C THR A 103 -14.59 1.89 -2.59
N PHE A 104 -13.92 1.06 -1.78
CA PHE A 104 -12.47 1.10 -1.60
C PHE A 104 -11.78 0.04 -2.43
N ILE A 105 -10.52 0.28 -2.80
CA ILE A 105 -9.66 -0.66 -3.52
C ILE A 105 -8.35 -0.75 -2.74
N LEU A 106 -7.95 -1.96 -2.37
CA LEU A 106 -6.62 -2.26 -1.86
C LEU A 106 -5.71 -2.61 -3.03
N SER A 107 -4.49 -2.06 -3.05
CA SER A 107 -3.52 -2.33 -4.12
C SER A 107 -3.24 -3.82 -4.26
N GLY A 108 -3.40 -4.36 -5.47
CA GLY A 108 -3.26 -5.79 -5.75
C GLY A 108 -4.49 -6.64 -5.36
N ALA A 109 -5.56 -6.02 -4.88
CA ALA A 109 -6.84 -6.65 -4.61
C ALA A 109 -7.96 -6.03 -5.46
N GLU A 110 -9.12 -6.69 -5.42
CA GLU A 110 -10.36 -6.20 -6.02
C GLU A 110 -11.06 -5.13 -5.16
N ASP A 111 -12.22 -4.67 -5.62
CA ASP A 111 -13.14 -3.82 -4.84
C ASP A 111 -13.39 -4.42 -3.45
N LEU A 112 -13.18 -3.64 -2.40
CA LEU A 112 -13.49 -4.01 -1.04
C LEU A 112 -14.98 -3.81 -0.75
N VAL A 113 -15.58 -4.80 -0.11
CA VAL A 113 -16.98 -4.81 0.30
C VAL A 113 -17.03 -4.88 1.83
N PRO A 114 -17.84 -4.04 2.50
CA PRO A 114 -18.01 -4.11 3.95
C PRO A 114 -18.76 -5.40 4.32
N VAL A 115 -18.33 -6.05 5.39
CA VAL A 115 -18.88 -7.33 5.85
C VAL A 115 -19.61 -7.17 7.17
N GLU A 116 -18.95 -6.58 8.16
CA GLU A 116 -19.51 -6.34 9.48
C GLU A 116 -18.86 -5.10 10.10
N ASP A 117 -19.63 -4.37 10.89
CA ASP A 117 -19.09 -3.37 11.80
C ASP A 117 -18.74 -4.03 13.13
N ASP A 118 -17.71 -3.52 13.78
CA ASP A 118 -17.43 -3.81 15.18
C ASP A 118 -18.60 -3.40 16.06
N GLU A 119 -18.85 -4.14 17.15
CA GLU A 119 -19.98 -3.87 18.07
C GLU A 119 -19.94 -2.45 18.64
N ASN A 120 -18.75 -1.89 18.82
CA ASN A 120 -18.55 -0.53 19.36
C ASN A 120 -18.41 0.52 18.25
N GLY A 121 -18.53 0.13 16.97
CA GLY A 121 -18.38 1.01 15.82
C GLY A 121 -16.97 1.57 15.65
N LEU A 122 -15.94 0.87 16.17
CA LEU A 122 -14.55 1.34 16.13
C LEU A 122 -13.88 1.07 14.78
N PHE A 123 -14.27 -0.02 14.13
CA PHE A 123 -13.80 -0.41 12.81
C PHE A 123 -14.87 -1.16 12.05
N THR A 124 -14.71 -1.24 10.73
CA THR A 124 -15.52 -2.07 9.84
C THR A 124 -14.61 -3.12 9.19
N ARG A 125 -15.04 -4.38 9.15
CA ARG A 125 -14.34 -5.45 8.45
C ARG A 125 -14.71 -5.43 6.97
N TYR A 126 -13.71 -5.56 6.12
CA TYR A 126 -13.88 -5.62 4.67
C TYR A 126 -13.36 -6.95 4.11
N GLN A 127 -13.88 -7.32 2.93
CA GLN A 127 -13.36 -8.42 2.11
C GLN A 127 -13.28 -7.99 0.64
N PRO A 128 -12.28 -8.46 -0.13
CA PRO A 128 -12.27 -8.27 -1.57
C PRO A 128 -13.49 -8.96 -2.23
N ARG A 129 -14.06 -8.35 -3.28
CA ARG A 129 -15.18 -8.94 -4.03
C ARG A 129 -14.84 -10.32 -4.59
N THR A 130 -13.60 -10.49 -5.06
CA THR A 130 -13.05 -11.78 -5.42
C THR A 130 -11.89 -12.08 -4.49
N GLU A 131 -12.09 -13.07 -3.62
CA GLU A 131 -11.10 -13.45 -2.63
C GLU A 131 -9.89 -14.12 -3.29
N GLY A 132 -8.70 -13.77 -2.82
CA GLY A 132 -7.42 -14.30 -3.30
C GLY A 132 -6.26 -14.07 -2.34
N LEU A 133 -6.36 -13.05 -1.48
CA LEU A 133 -5.34 -12.74 -0.47
C LEU A 133 -5.57 -13.52 0.83
N PHE A 134 -6.82 -13.88 1.12
CA PHE A 134 -7.26 -14.45 2.40
C PHE A 134 -6.76 -13.63 3.60
N ALA A 135 -6.71 -12.31 3.41
CA ALA A 135 -6.25 -11.36 4.41
C ALA A 135 -7.44 -10.83 5.21
N ARG A 136 -7.23 -10.60 6.51
CA ARG A 136 -8.21 -9.91 7.36
C ARG A 136 -8.00 -8.40 7.20
N ILE A 137 -9.01 -7.72 6.64
CA ILE A 137 -8.96 -6.29 6.35
C ILE A 137 -9.91 -5.54 7.28
N ARG A 138 -9.40 -4.52 7.97
CA ARG A 138 -10.16 -3.67 8.89
C ARG A 138 -9.95 -2.20 8.52
N HIS A 139 -11.03 -1.43 8.46
CA HIS A 139 -10.98 0.02 8.37
C HIS A 139 -11.33 0.59 9.74
N HIS A 140 -10.34 1.17 10.42
CA HIS A 140 -10.52 1.85 11.69
C HIS A 140 -10.96 3.28 11.42
N HIS A 141 -12.06 3.73 12.02
CA HIS A 141 -12.66 5.05 11.77
C HIS A 141 -13.17 5.74 13.05
N ASN A 142 -12.60 5.39 14.20
CA ASN A 142 -12.96 5.96 15.49
C ASN A 142 -12.55 7.44 15.63
N THR A 143 -13.53 8.34 15.60
CA THR A 143 -13.32 9.78 15.74
C THR A 143 -12.78 10.19 17.11
N LYS A 144 -13.07 9.45 18.19
CA LYS A 144 -12.60 9.79 19.55
C LYS A 144 -11.09 9.66 19.67
N ASN A 145 -10.52 8.64 19.01
CA ASN A 145 -9.08 8.39 19.01
C ASN A 145 -8.36 9.09 17.87
N LYS A 146 -9.09 9.79 16.98
CA LYS A 146 -8.57 10.28 15.69
C LYS A 146 -8.02 9.15 14.82
N ASP A 147 -8.71 8.03 14.79
CA ASP A 147 -8.38 6.90 13.92
C ASP A 147 -9.12 7.05 12.59
N ASN A 148 -8.36 7.01 11.49
CA ASN A 148 -8.87 6.79 10.15
C ASN A 148 -7.78 6.13 9.31
N TYR A 149 -7.63 4.82 9.48
CA TYR A 149 -6.56 4.04 8.86
C TYR A 149 -7.04 2.62 8.55
N TRP A 150 -6.31 1.92 7.69
CA TRP A 150 -6.60 0.53 7.35
C TRP A 150 -5.56 -0.39 7.96
N GLU A 151 -6.00 -1.54 8.45
CA GLU A 151 -5.15 -2.62 8.90
C GLU A 151 -5.43 -3.86 8.04
N VAL A 152 -4.37 -4.45 7.49
CA VAL A 152 -4.44 -5.68 6.69
C VAL A 152 -3.52 -6.71 7.33
N CYS A 153 -4.10 -7.79 7.83
CA CYS A 153 -3.37 -8.94 8.35
C CYS A 153 -3.38 -10.05 7.29
N SER A 154 -2.21 -10.37 6.75
CA SER A 154 -2.04 -11.47 5.80
C SER A 154 -2.15 -12.85 6.49
N LYS A 155 -2.34 -13.90 5.69
CA LYS A 155 -2.35 -15.30 6.17
C LYS A 155 -1.04 -15.72 6.86
N ASP A 156 0.07 -15.10 6.49
CA ASP A 156 1.40 -15.39 7.03
C ASP A 156 1.68 -14.60 8.33
N GLY A 157 0.70 -13.84 8.81
CA GLY A 157 0.76 -13.07 10.06
C GLY A 157 1.43 -11.69 9.93
N LEU A 158 1.83 -11.28 8.71
CA LEU A 158 2.26 -9.90 8.48
C LEU A 158 1.08 -8.94 8.67
N ILE A 159 1.30 -7.89 9.46
CA ILE A 159 0.33 -6.81 9.69
C ILE A 159 0.83 -5.57 8.94
N SER A 160 0.00 -5.05 8.04
CA SER A 160 0.27 -3.82 7.29
C SER A 160 -0.75 -2.75 7.66
N GLU A 161 -0.27 -1.55 7.99
CA GLU A 161 -1.12 -0.39 8.30
C GLU A 161 -1.03 0.63 7.17
N TYR A 162 -2.17 1.13 6.72
CA TYR A 162 -2.27 2.18 5.71
C TYR A 162 -2.91 3.42 6.32
N GLY A 163 -2.18 4.54 6.31
CA GLY A 163 -2.42 5.67 7.20
C GLY A 163 -1.86 5.40 8.60
N THR A 164 -1.86 6.43 9.44
CA THR A 164 -1.25 6.42 10.76
C THR A 164 -2.32 6.42 11.85
N PRO A 165 -2.34 5.42 12.74
CA PRO A 165 -3.24 5.40 13.89
C PRO A 165 -3.15 6.68 14.72
N GLY A 166 -4.29 7.22 15.15
CA GLY A 166 -4.39 8.44 15.96
C GLY A 166 -4.04 9.76 15.28
N LYS A 167 -3.76 9.79 13.97
CA LYS A 167 -3.40 11.01 13.23
C LYS A 167 -4.45 11.48 12.21
N ALA A 168 -5.69 11.00 12.27
CA ALA A 168 -6.72 11.40 11.32
C ALA A 168 -6.87 12.94 11.26
N GLY A 169 -6.76 13.49 10.05
CA GLY A 169 -6.81 14.92 9.78
C GLY A 169 -5.47 15.67 9.92
N THR A 170 -4.37 14.98 10.24
CA THR A 170 -3.00 15.53 10.24
C THR A 170 -1.99 14.49 9.78
N ASP A 171 -2.42 13.55 8.92
CA ASP A 171 -1.62 12.39 8.54
C ASP A 171 -1.04 12.58 7.13
N ASP A 172 0.28 12.74 7.05
CA ASP A 172 1.01 12.94 5.80
C ASP A 172 0.97 11.69 4.89
N ALA A 173 0.65 10.52 5.45
CA ALA A 173 0.45 9.29 4.70
C ALA A 173 -0.95 9.20 4.05
N THR A 174 -1.76 10.25 4.15
CA THR A 174 -3.10 10.30 3.54
C THR A 174 -3.19 11.36 2.46
N ILE A 175 -3.89 11.04 1.38
CA ILE A 175 -4.29 12.03 0.38
C ILE A 175 -5.71 12.42 0.73
N ALA A 176 -5.91 13.65 1.19
CA ALA A 176 -7.20 14.18 1.62
C ALA A 176 -7.55 15.48 0.90
N ASP A 177 -8.78 15.95 1.08
CA ASP A 177 -9.22 17.26 0.58
C ASP A 177 -8.32 18.37 1.17
N PRO A 178 -7.77 19.28 0.33
CA PRO A 178 -6.88 20.34 0.80
C PRO A 178 -7.60 21.40 1.63
N ASN A 179 -8.94 21.49 1.56
CA ASN A 179 -9.69 22.39 2.43
C ASN A 179 -9.67 21.88 3.88
N PRO A 180 -9.15 22.65 4.85
CA PRO A 180 -9.06 22.24 6.26
C PRO A 180 -10.40 21.78 6.87
N ASP A 181 -11.51 22.40 6.49
CA ASP A 181 -12.85 22.05 6.99
C ASP A 181 -13.34 20.69 6.45
N LEU A 182 -12.80 20.27 5.29
CA LEU A 182 -13.15 19.05 4.59
C LEU A 182 -12.06 18.00 4.67
N HIS A 183 -10.99 18.23 5.43
CA HIS A 183 -9.80 17.37 5.47
C HIS A 183 -10.07 15.94 6.01
N HIS A 184 -11.24 15.72 6.60
CA HIS A 184 -11.75 14.38 6.91
C HIS A 184 -12.11 13.54 5.66
N ARG A 185 -12.21 14.16 4.48
CA ARG A 185 -12.46 13.52 3.18
C ARG A 185 -11.17 12.94 2.62
N ILE A 186 -10.76 11.80 3.18
CA ILE A 186 -9.55 11.09 2.75
C ILE A 186 -9.84 10.27 1.50
N PHE A 187 -9.11 10.53 0.43
CA PHE A 187 -9.16 9.81 -0.85
C PHE A 187 -8.33 8.52 -0.82
N ALA A 188 -7.13 8.56 -0.26
CA ALA A 188 -6.22 7.42 -0.24
C ALA A 188 -5.36 7.37 1.03
N TRP A 189 -5.00 6.15 1.44
CA TRP A 189 -4.14 5.82 2.57
C TRP A 189 -2.91 5.08 2.05
N LYS A 190 -1.72 5.60 2.35
CA LYS A 190 -0.44 5.00 1.99
C LYS A 190 0.04 4.05 3.08
N LEU A 191 0.79 3.01 2.71
CA LEU A 191 1.40 2.09 3.67
C LEU A 191 2.35 2.86 4.60
N THR A 192 2.14 2.80 5.91
CA THR A 192 2.97 3.49 6.92
C THR A 192 3.80 2.51 7.73
N GLN A 193 3.31 1.28 7.92
CA GLN A 193 3.96 0.28 8.74
C GLN A 193 3.71 -1.12 8.19
N THR A 194 4.75 -1.96 8.22
CA THR A 194 4.61 -3.42 8.08
C THR A 194 5.34 -4.10 9.23
N ARG A 195 4.66 -4.99 9.93
CA ARG A 195 5.20 -5.75 11.06
C ARG A 195 5.09 -7.25 10.81
N ASP A 196 6.14 -7.98 11.15
CA ASP A 196 6.12 -9.44 11.12
C ASP A 196 5.75 -10.07 12.48
N PRO A 197 5.41 -11.38 12.52
CA PRO A 197 5.10 -12.07 13.77
C PRO A 197 6.24 -12.12 14.78
N PHE A 198 7.46 -11.82 14.36
CA PHE A 198 8.67 -11.84 15.18
C PHE A 198 9.02 -10.46 15.76
N GLY A 199 8.21 -9.43 15.46
CA GLY A 199 8.37 -8.07 15.96
C GLY A 199 9.32 -7.20 15.13
N ASN A 200 9.78 -7.67 13.97
CA ASN A 200 10.49 -6.82 13.02
C ASN A 200 9.52 -5.82 12.38
N LEU A 201 10.02 -4.62 12.10
CA LEU A 201 9.22 -3.48 11.66
C LEU A 201 9.85 -2.80 10.45
N ILE A 202 9.02 -2.48 9.47
CA ILE A 202 9.33 -1.55 8.39
C ILE A 202 8.41 -0.34 8.58
N LEU A 203 9.02 0.85 8.59
CA LEU A 203 8.31 2.13 8.66
C LEU A 203 8.48 2.87 7.35
N TYR A 204 7.41 3.52 6.91
CA TYR A 204 7.34 4.33 5.72
C TYR A 204 6.90 5.73 6.13
N ASP A 205 7.86 6.65 6.14
CA ASP A 205 7.61 8.05 6.42
C ASP A 205 7.37 8.81 5.11
N TYR A 206 6.39 9.69 5.13
CA TYR A 206 6.02 10.52 4.00
C TYR A 206 6.19 11.98 4.41
N ASP A 207 6.80 12.75 3.52
CA ASP A 207 6.80 14.20 3.63
C ASP A 207 5.58 14.76 2.89
N GLN A 208 5.06 15.87 3.40
CA GLN A 208 4.10 16.65 2.63
C GLN A 208 4.74 17.09 1.31
N ARG A 209 3.93 17.14 0.26
CA ARG A 209 4.40 17.60 -1.04
C ARG A 209 5.00 19.01 -0.88
N ASP A 210 6.13 19.24 -1.55
CA ASP A 210 6.77 20.55 -1.56
C ASP A 210 5.75 21.62 -1.93
N THR A 211 5.55 22.62 -1.07
CA THR A 211 4.75 23.79 -1.44
C THR A 211 5.66 24.79 -2.13
N GLY A 212 5.30 25.17 -3.35
CA GLY A 212 6.20 25.97 -4.19
C GLY A 212 5.48 26.87 -5.17
N SER A 213 6.15 27.97 -5.51
CA SER A 213 5.76 28.80 -6.65
C SER A 213 6.97 29.11 -7.51
N ALA A 214 6.87 28.83 -8.80
CA ALA A 214 7.86 29.20 -9.81
C ALA A 214 7.14 29.95 -10.95
N GLY A 215 7.19 31.28 -10.90
CA GLY A 215 6.50 32.13 -11.87
C GLY A 215 4.98 31.89 -11.85
N PRO A 216 4.34 31.54 -12.99
CA PRO A 216 2.91 31.25 -13.02
C PRO A 216 2.54 29.86 -12.44
N HIS A 217 3.53 29.00 -12.16
CA HIS A 217 3.28 27.66 -11.64
C HIS A 217 3.23 27.72 -10.12
N ARG A 218 2.10 27.31 -9.57
CA ARG A 218 1.93 27.01 -8.14
C ARG A 218 1.64 25.52 -8.03
N TRP A 219 2.25 24.88 -7.05
CA TRP A 219 1.90 23.52 -6.70
C TRP A 219 1.76 23.40 -5.18
N ASP A 220 0.72 22.68 -4.82
CA ASP A 220 0.35 22.18 -3.50
C ASP A 220 0.56 20.67 -3.45
#